data_AF-A0A382JE50-F1
#
_entry.id   AF-A0A382JE50-F1
#
_cell.length_a   1.000
_cell.length_b   1.000
_cell.length_c   1.000
_cell.angle_alpha   90.00
_cell.angle_beta   90.00
_cell.angle_gamma   90.00
#
_symmetry.space_group_name_H-M   'P 1'
#
loop_
_entity.id
_entity.type
_entity.pdbx_description
1 polymer ?
#
loop_
_entity_poly.entity_id
_entity_poly.type
_entity_poly.pdbx_seq_one_letter_code
_entity_poly.pdbx_strand_id
1 'polypeptide(L)'
;MRWIRNKHYLPFIELTKNPKLNQWNLLKNILHKNKDTHFGSKHKFTSIHSYKDFQNAIPINEYEDLRSYINQQEQTGEPYLNSQQPVMYAQTSGTTG
;
A
#
# COMPACT_ATOMS: atom_id res chain seq x y z
N MET A 1 -18.81 -12.35 -24.00
CA MET A 1 -18.39 -10.98 -24.45
C MET A 1 -19.01 -9.85 -23.64
N ARG A 2 -20.35 -9.70 -23.55
CA ARG A 2 -21.02 -8.58 -22.86
C ARG A 2 -20.77 -8.51 -21.34
N TRP A 3 -20.62 -9.67 -20.69
CA TRP A 3 -20.29 -9.77 -19.26
C TRP A 3 -18.90 -9.19 -18.92
N ILE A 4 -17.86 -9.56 -19.69
CA ILE A 4 -16.50 -9.03 -19.51
C ILE A 4 -16.51 -7.51 -19.68
N ARG A 5 -17.20 -7.02 -20.71
CA ARG A 5 -17.34 -5.59 -20.97
C ARG A 5 -17.94 -4.86 -19.76
N ASN A 6 -19.06 -5.35 -19.25
CA ASN A 6 -19.78 -4.65 -18.18
C ASN A 6 -19.12 -4.82 -16.81
N LYS A 7 -18.50 -5.96 -16.54
CA LYS A 7 -17.91 -6.27 -15.23
C LYS A 7 -16.49 -5.75 -15.06
N HIS A 8 -15.69 -5.69 -16.12
CA HIS A 8 -14.28 -5.35 -16.03
C HIS A 8 -13.91 -4.11 -16.85
N TYR A 9 -14.31 -4.06 -18.12
CA TYR A 9 -13.89 -2.98 -19.01
C TYR A 9 -14.54 -1.63 -18.67
N LEU A 10 -15.88 -1.57 -18.57
CA LEU A 10 -16.56 -0.30 -18.28
C LEU A 10 -16.16 0.28 -16.91
N PRO A 11 -16.05 -0.51 -15.82
CA PRO A 11 -15.53 0.01 -14.54
C PRO A 11 -14.09 0.51 -14.65
N PHE A 12 -13.22 -0.20 -15.37
CA PHE A 12 -11.85 0.27 -15.61
C PHE A 12 -11.84 1.63 -16.32
N ILE A 13 -12.60 1.77 -17.41
CA ILE A 13 -12.72 3.05 -18.13
C ILE A 13 -13.30 4.15 -17.24
N GLU A 14 -14.25 3.84 -16.36
CA GLU A 14 -14.78 4.83 -15.42
C GLU A 14 -13.71 5.30 -14.43
N LEU A 15 -12.89 4.38 -13.92
CA LEU A 15 -11.79 4.69 -13.01
C LEU A 15 -10.70 5.57 -13.66
N THR A 16 -10.51 5.46 -14.98
CA THR A 16 -9.51 6.28 -15.70
C THR A 16 -9.99 7.70 -15.99
N LYS A 17 -11.29 8.02 -15.87
CA LYS A 17 -11.82 9.37 -16.12
C LYS A 17 -11.37 10.41 -15.10
N ASN A 18 -11.17 10.01 -13.84
CA ASN A 18 -10.71 10.91 -12.78
C ASN A 18 -9.59 10.26 -11.95
N PRO A 19 -8.38 10.12 -12.53
CA PRO A 19 -7.29 9.37 -11.91
C PRO A 19 -6.84 10.01 -10.59
N LYS A 20 -6.87 11.35 -10.48
CA LYS A 20 -6.48 12.07 -9.27
C LYS A 20 -7.38 11.71 -8.07
N LEU A 21 -8.70 11.69 -8.28
CA LEU A 21 -9.65 11.32 -7.23
C LEU A 21 -9.55 9.83 -6.88
N ASN A 22 -9.45 8.97 -7.89
CA ASN A 22 -9.39 7.52 -7.68
C ASN A 22 -8.10 7.09 -6.99
N GLN A 23 -6.95 7.67 -7.34
CA GLN A 23 -5.68 7.45 -6.63
C GLN A 23 -5.74 7.95 -5.18
N TRP A 24 -6.43 9.06 -4.91
CA TRP A 24 -6.57 9.56 -3.55
C TRP A 24 -7.41 8.62 -2.69
N ASN A 25 -8.52 8.12 -3.24
CA ASN A 25 -9.37 7.15 -2.57
C ASN A 25 -8.64 5.82 -2.33
N LEU A 26 -7.84 5.36 -3.29
CA LEU A 26 -6.99 4.19 -3.12
C LEU A 26 -5.97 4.39 -1.99
N LEU A 27 -5.24 5.51 -2.01
CA LEU A 27 -4.26 5.83 -0.98
C LEU A 27 -4.90 5.89 0.42
N LYS A 28 -6.01 6.62 0.58
CA LYS A 28 -6.75 6.67 1.86
C LYS A 28 -7.14 5.29 2.36
N ASN A 29 -7.59 4.39 1.47
CA ASN A 29 -7.96 3.03 1.85
C ASN A 29 -6.74 2.23 2.32
N ILE A 30 -5.60 2.35 1.64
CA ILE A 30 -4.34 1.69 2.05
C ILE A 30 -3.89 2.22 3.42
N LEU A 31 -3.88 3.53 3.62
CA LEU A 31 -3.51 4.16 4.90
C LEU A 31 -4.45 3.72 6.02
N HIS A 32 -5.76 3.75 5.79
CA HIS A 32 -6.75 3.35 6.79
C HIS A 32 -6.60 1.87 7.19
N LYS A 33 -6.42 0.97 6.21
CA LYS A 33 -6.25 -0.47 6.46
C LYS A 33 -4.98 -0.81 7.23
N ASN A 34 -3.94 0.01 7.10
CA ASN A 34 -2.63 -0.24 7.68
C ASN A 34 -2.27 0.75 8.79
N LYS A 35 -3.23 1.54 9.30
CA LYS A 35 -2.95 2.58 10.30
C LYS A 35 -2.41 2.02 11.62
N ASP A 36 -2.81 0.81 11.97
CA ASP A 36 -2.48 0.14 13.24
C ASP A 36 -1.22 -0.75 13.13
N THR A 37 -0.56 -0.78 11.96
CA THR A 37 0.73 -1.47 11.82
C THR A 37 1.83 -0.71 12.53
N HIS A 38 2.96 -1.34 12.85
CA HIS A 38 4.11 -0.64 13.42
C HIS A 38 4.57 0.52 12.53
N PHE A 39 4.60 0.31 11.21
CA PHE A 39 4.94 1.35 10.24
C PHE A 39 3.86 2.45 10.19
N GLY A 40 2.59 2.08 10.13
CA GLY A 40 1.47 3.03 10.10
C GLY A 40 1.39 3.91 11.33
N SER A 41 1.63 3.34 12.51
CA SER A 41 1.69 4.04 13.79
C SER A 41 2.89 4.99 13.84
N LYS A 42 4.08 4.52 13.45
CA LYS A 42 5.31 5.35 13.40
C LYS A 42 5.15 6.57 12.48
N HIS A 43 4.54 6.39 11.32
CA HIS A 43 4.33 7.45 10.33
C HIS A 43 2.98 8.17 10.48
N LYS A 44 2.24 7.91 11.57
CA LYS A 44 0.97 8.58 11.92
C LYS A 44 -0.03 8.61 10.77
N PHE A 45 -0.32 7.46 10.17
CA PHE A 45 -1.22 7.36 9.01
C PHE A 45 -2.60 8.02 9.22
N THR A 46 -3.09 8.03 10.46
CA THR A 46 -4.37 8.68 10.82
C THR A 46 -4.36 10.20 10.67
N SER A 47 -3.18 10.83 10.63
CA SER A 47 -3.00 12.28 10.48
C SER A 47 -2.79 12.73 9.02
N ILE A 48 -2.80 11.78 8.07
CA ILE A 48 -2.59 12.07 6.64
C ILE A 48 -3.93 12.37 5.98
N HIS A 49 -4.15 13.64 5.60
CA HIS A 49 -5.42 14.11 5.02
C HIS A 49 -5.27 14.64 3.59
N SER A 50 -4.05 14.68 3.08
CA SER A 50 -3.73 15.11 1.72
C SER A 50 -2.50 14.37 1.17
N TYR A 51 -2.29 14.49 -0.15
CA TYR A 51 -1.04 14.04 -0.78
C TYR A 51 0.19 14.72 -0.19
N LYS A 52 0.07 16.00 0.21
CA LYS A 52 1.19 16.75 0.79
C LYS A 52 1.54 16.21 2.17
N ASP A 53 0.55 15.87 2.98
CA ASP A 53 0.77 15.22 4.28
C ASP A 53 1.46 13.86 4.09
N PHE A 54 1.00 13.07 3.12
CA PHE A 54 1.61 11.77 2.79
C PHE A 54 3.08 11.92 2.41
N GLN A 55 3.39 12.84 1.50
CA GLN A 55 4.75 13.12 1.05
C GLN A 55 5.67 13.64 2.17
N ASN A 56 5.12 14.39 3.12
CA ASN A 56 5.89 14.90 4.26
C ASN A 56 6.08 13.83 5.35
N ALA A 57 5.12 12.92 5.51
CA ALA A 57 5.14 11.90 6.57
C ALA A 57 5.97 10.65 6.20
N ILE A 58 6.03 10.31 4.91
CA ILE A 58 6.63 9.06 4.44
C ILE A 58 7.75 9.37 3.43
N PRO A 59 9.02 9.05 3.76
CA PRO A 59 10.11 9.23 2.82
C PRO A 59 9.99 8.23 1.65
N ILE A 60 10.70 8.51 0.58
CA ILE A 60 10.95 7.50 -0.47
C ILE A 60 11.86 6.45 0.16
N ASN A 61 11.48 5.18 0.07
CA ASN A 61 12.22 4.05 0.67
C ASN A 61 12.72 3.12 -0.44
N GLU A 62 13.90 2.57 -0.22
CA GLU A 62 14.43 1.41 -0.93
C GLU A 62 14.07 0.11 -0.19
N TYR A 63 14.44 -1.05 -0.76
CA TYR A 63 14.15 -2.34 -0.13
C TYR A 63 14.83 -2.48 1.23
N GLU A 64 16.09 -2.04 1.34
CA GLU A 64 16.88 -2.14 2.58
C GLU A 64 16.26 -1.34 3.74
N ASP A 65 15.66 -0.18 3.46
CA ASP A 65 14.96 0.63 4.47
C ASP A 65 13.79 -0.13 5.10
N LEU A 66 13.19 -1.06 4.34
CA LEU A 66 12.02 -1.85 4.75
C LEU A 66 12.37 -3.28 5.17
N ARG A 67 13.58 -3.78 4.88
CA ARG A 67 14.01 -5.17 5.16
C ARG A 67 13.77 -5.56 6.60
N SER A 68 14.08 -4.68 7.56
CA SER A 68 13.87 -4.97 8.98
C SER A 68 12.39 -5.20 9.30
N TYR A 69 11.49 -4.37 8.77
CA TYR A 69 10.05 -4.55 8.98
C TYR A 69 9.53 -5.85 8.33
N ILE A 70 10.04 -6.19 7.14
CA ILE A 70 9.69 -7.43 6.43
C ILE A 70 10.10 -8.64 7.28
N ASN A 71 11.37 -8.69 7.72
CA ASN A 71 11.89 -9.79 8.52
C ASN A 71 11.13 -9.93 9.85
N GLN A 72 10.83 -8.82 10.51
CA GLN A 72 10.06 -8.85 11.75
C GLN A 72 8.64 -9.39 11.53
N GLN A 73 7.96 -8.95 10.47
CA GLN A 73 6.64 -9.47 10.12
C GLN A 73 6.68 -10.98 9.83
N GLU A 74 7.66 -11.44 9.06
CA GLU A 74 7.85 -12.85 8.73
C GLU A 74 8.13 -13.71 9.96
N GLN A 75 9.01 -13.26 10.86
CA GLN A 75 9.43 -14.04 12.03
C GLN A 75 8.39 -14.06 13.14
N THR A 76 7.69 -12.94 13.36
CA THR A 76 6.81 -12.77 14.52
C THR A 76 5.33 -12.94 14.19
N GLY A 77 4.94 -12.72 12.92
CA GLY A 77 3.52 -12.65 12.54
C GLY A 77 2.81 -11.39 13.07
N GLU A 78 3.52 -10.42 13.63
CA GLU A 78 2.96 -9.13 14.03
C GLU A 78 2.83 -8.18 12.81
N PRO A 79 1.88 -7.24 12.82
CA PRO A 79 1.61 -6.37 11.67
C PRO A 79 2.63 -5.23 11.59
N TYR A 80 3.82 -5.50 11.05
CA TYR A 80 4.87 -4.48 10.89
C TYR A 80 4.63 -3.53 9.70
N LEU A 81 4.38 -4.06 8.49
CA LEU A 81 4.05 -3.27 7.29
C LEU A 81 2.58 -3.42 6.89
N ASN A 82 2.13 -4.66 6.76
CA ASN A 82 0.77 -5.00 6.33
C ASN A 82 -0.05 -5.45 7.54
N SER A 83 -1.28 -4.96 7.65
CA SER A 83 -2.19 -5.39 8.71
C SER A 83 -2.66 -6.84 8.54
N GLN A 84 -2.72 -7.32 7.29
CA GLN A 84 -2.98 -8.73 6.99
C GLN A 84 -1.65 -9.47 6.80
N GLN A 85 -1.60 -10.72 7.25
CA GLN A 85 -0.44 -11.57 7.04
C GLN A 85 -0.26 -11.91 5.56
N PRO A 86 0.97 -11.80 5.01
CA PRO A 86 1.26 -12.22 3.66
C PRO A 86 1.00 -13.72 3.47
N VAL A 87 0.37 -14.09 2.37
CA VAL A 87 0.21 -15.51 1.98
C VAL A 87 1.53 -16.09 1.46
N MET A 88 2.35 -15.24 0.83
CA MET A 88 3.68 -15.59 0.31
C MET A 88 4.54 -14.32 0.20
N TYR A 89 5.86 -14.49 0.31
CA TYR A 89 6.82 -13.46 -0.07
C TYR A 89 7.31 -13.74 -1.50
N ALA A 90 6.98 -12.85 -2.44
CA ALA A 90 7.35 -13.00 -3.83
C ALA A 90 8.82 -12.57 -4.04
N GLN A 91 9.69 -13.52 -4.36
CA GLN A 91 11.06 -13.24 -4.75
C GLN A 91 11.08 -12.59 -6.14
N THR A 92 11.65 -11.40 -6.23
CA THR A 92 11.86 -10.71 -7.52
C THR A 92 13.21 -11.11 -8.12
N SER A 93 13.41 -10.89 -9.42
CA SER A 93 14.71 -11.13 -10.08
C SER A 93 15.79 -10.14 -9.67
N GLY A 94 15.47 -9.16 -8.81
CA GLY A 94 16.41 -8.15 -8.35
C GLY A 94 17.49 -8.79 -7.49
N THR A 95 18.75 -8.58 -7.86
CA THR A 95 19.89 -8.85 -6.99
C THR A 95 20.08 -7.62 -6.09
N THR A 96 19.66 -7.70 -4.82
CA THR A 96 20.27 -6.88 -3.77
C THR A 96 21.74 -7.30 -3.71
N GLY A 97 22.61 -6.49 -4.31
CA GLY A 97 24.06 -6.64 -4.27
C GLY A 97 24.63 -6.15 -2.95
#